data_AF-A0A1V2LJU2-F1
#
_entry.id   AF-A0A1V2LJU2-F1
#
_cell.length_a   1.000
_cell.length_b   1.000
_cell.length_c   1.000
_cell.angle_alpha   90.00
_cell.angle_beta   90.00
_cell.angle_gamma   90.00
#
_symmetry.space_group_name_H-M   'P 1'
#
loop_
_entity.id
_entity.type
_entity.pdbx_description
1 polymer ?
#
loop_
_entity_poly.entity_id
_entity_poly.type
_entity_poly.pdbx_seq_one_letter_code
_entity_poly.pdbx_strand_id
1 'polypeptide(L)'
;MDIEDLGELLVEKSKNVSRLVLVMYGTPGSGKTTNAERLVNYLNNKYNNGAVLDTDKITHFIEEKGLKAKRKYEGRGGPQTRICEYDSTVIDDSIDMSKVPFAAHLKMDGFHLPLKQLAENLHSRRGCQESFEGELVVQLFKLLVQWETEEGDGNNQATGVKIEEGKPWNLLCIPDFDHKLKDPNNPGRYIFSNTKIIVFEGLYLMLNIEPWCQISQIIKAIKDKKPGSHSPIVEVAQVEDNDVEEMSQRVAARHLRSGLVDSLNDGLNSGYHFE
;
A
#
# COMPACT_ATOMS: atom_id res chain seq x y z
N MET A 1 2.27 18.40 14.09
CA MET A 1 3.21 17.32 14.46
C MET A 1 4.16 17.19 13.29
N ASP A 2 5.46 17.25 13.53
CA ASP A 2 6.44 17.00 12.48
C ASP A 2 6.58 15.49 12.20
N ILE A 3 7.42 15.12 11.24
CA ILE A 3 7.55 13.73 10.79
C ILE A 3 8.27 12.88 11.84
N GLU A 4 9.22 13.49 12.54
CA GLU A 4 10.03 12.87 13.58
C GLU A 4 9.16 12.48 14.78
N ASP A 5 8.35 13.42 15.31
CA ASP A 5 7.39 13.17 16.39
C ASP A 5 6.38 12.08 16.02
N LEU A 6 5.87 12.14 14.78
CA LEU A 6 4.97 11.10 14.27
C LEU A 6 5.68 9.74 14.24
N GLY A 7 6.93 9.69 13.77
CA GLY A 7 7.75 8.48 13.76
C GLY A 7 7.90 7.87 15.15
N GLU A 8 8.28 8.67 16.15
CA GLU A 8 8.41 8.19 17.53
C GLU A 8 7.08 7.68 18.10
N LEU A 9 5.98 8.39 17.84
CA LEU A 9 4.65 7.97 18.29
C LEU A 9 4.26 6.62 17.70
N LEU A 10 4.50 6.39 16.40
CA LEU A 10 4.18 5.12 15.74
C LEU A 10 5.06 3.99 16.28
N VAL A 11 6.35 4.25 16.54
CA VAL A 11 7.26 3.28 17.14
C VAL A 11 6.77 2.88 18.53
N GLU A 12 6.42 3.84 19.37
CA GLU A 12 5.89 3.60 20.73
C GLU A 12 4.65 2.70 20.68
N LYS A 13 3.68 3.05 19.81
CA LYS A 13 2.46 2.25 19.60
C LYS A 13 2.77 0.85 19.07
N SER A 14 3.83 0.68 18.28
CA SER A 14 4.18 -0.61 17.67
C SER A 14 4.84 -1.60 18.64
N LYS A 15 5.29 -1.18 19.83
CA LYS A 15 6.13 -2.02 20.73
C LYS A 15 5.53 -3.40 21.04
N ASN A 16 4.21 -3.47 21.26
CA ASN A 16 3.53 -4.68 21.72
C ASN A 16 2.70 -5.39 20.64
N VAL A 17 2.92 -5.07 19.36
CA VAL A 17 2.21 -5.69 18.24
C VAL A 17 3.19 -6.16 17.17
N SER A 18 2.84 -7.17 16.38
CA SER A 18 3.71 -7.66 15.30
C SER A 18 3.96 -6.59 14.23
N ARG A 19 2.93 -5.80 13.93
CA ARG A 19 2.94 -4.74 12.91
C ARG A 19 2.00 -3.61 13.27
N LEU A 20 2.40 -2.39 12.90
CA LEU A 20 1.53 -1.23 12.83
C LEU A 20 1.35 -0.81 11.36
N VAL A 21 0.11 -0.53 10.96
CA VAL A 21 -0.21 0.03 9.64
C VAL A 21 -0.69 1.46 9.81
N LEU A 22 -0.03 2.42 9.16
CA LEU A 22 -0.50 3.78 9.00
C LEU A 22 -1.17 3.89 7.63
N VAL A 23 -2.48 4.13 7.63
CA VAL A 23 -3.23 4.47 6.42
C VAL A 23 -3.15 5.99 6.21
N MET A 24 -2.53 6.41 5.11
CA MET A 24 -2.37 7.82 4.76
C MET A 24 -3.18 8.16 3.50
N TYR A 25 -4.13 9.08 3.61
CA TYR A 25 -4.98 9.46 2.47
C TYR A 25 -5.08 10.97 2.33
N GLY A 26 -5.41 11.43 1.13
CA GLY A 26 -5.51 12.86 0.82
C GLY A 26 -5.61 13.09 -0.68
N THR A 27 -6.05 14.29 -1.06
CA THR A 27 -6.24 14.69 -2.47
C THR A 27 -4.93 14.61 -3.28
N PRO A 28 -5.00 14.47 -4.61
CA PRO A 28 -3.83 14.61 -5.47
C PRO A 28 -3.08 15.92 -5.17
N GLY A 29 -1.75 15.84 -5.03
CA GLY A 29 -0.94 17.02 -4.73
C GLY A 29 -0.85 17.42 -3.26
N SER A 30 -1.59 16.79 -2.34
CA SER A 30 -1.58 17.14 -0.91
C SER A 30 -0.27 16.84 -0.17
N GLY A 31 0.73 16.24 -0.83
CA GLY A 31 2.02 15.91 -0.21
C GLY A 31 2.07 14.57 0.53
N LYS A 32 1.03 13.72 0.46
CA LYS A 32 1.01 12.38 1.06
C LYS A 32 2.26 11.54 0.74
N THR A 33 2.64 11.42 -0.53
CA THR A 33 3.80 10.62 -0.96
C THR A 33 5.10 11.15 -0.38
N THR A 34 5.25 12.47 -0.39
CA THR A 34 6.43 13.13 0.20
C THR A 34 6.50 12.91 1.71
N ASN A 35 5.38 13.01 2.43
CA ASN A 35 5.34 12.77 3.88
C ASN A 35 5.58 11.29 4.21
N ALA A 36 5.00 10.37 3.46
CA ALA A 36 5.21 8.93 3.61
C ALA A 36 6.68 8.55 3.38
N GLU A 37 7.30 9.04 2.31
CA GLU A 37 8.72 8.82 2.01
C GLU A 37 9.63 9.38 3.11
N ARG A 38 9.37 10.62 3.56
CA ARG A 38 10.14 11.24 4.66
C ARG A 38 10.04 10.43 5.94
N LEU A 39 8.84 9.98 6.31
CA LEU A 39 8.59 9.16 7.50
C LEU A 39 9.32 7.81 7.42
N VAL A 40 9.19 7.11 6.30
CA VAL A 40 9.84 5.80 6.11
C VAL A 40 11.36 5.92 6.09
N ASN A 41 11.91 6.97 5.46
CA ASN A 41 13.34 7.23 5.48
C ASN A 41 13.86 7.54 6.89
N TYR A 42 13.14 8.38 7.66
CA TYR A 42 13.46 8.66 9.05
C TYR A 42 13.51 7.37 9.88
N LEU A 43 12.45 6.57 9.82
CA LEU A 43 12.32 5.31 10.58
C LEU A 43 13.40 4.30 10.20
N ASN A 44 13.69 4.10 8.91
CA ASN A 44 14.72 3.16 8.48
C ASN A 44 16.13 3.63 8.83
N ASN A 45 16.42 4.93 8.73
CA ASN A 45 17.72 5.46 9.15
C ASN A 45 17.95 5.26 10.66
N LYS A 46 16.91 5.48 11.48
CA LYS A 46 17.01 5.40 12.93
C LYS A 46 17.00 3.97 13.48
N TYR A 47 16.14 3.09 12.93
CA TYR A 47 15.89 1.75 13.49
C TYR A 47 16.45 0.61 12.66
N ASN A 48 16.97 0.89 11.47
CA ASN A 48 17.58 -0.11 10.59
C ASN A 48 18.93 0.34 10.00
N ASN A 49 19.55 1.38 10.56
CA ASN A 49 20.80 2.00 10.08
C ASN A 49 20.78 2.34 8.56
N GLY A 50 19.61 2.64 8.00
CA GLY A 50 19.45 2.92 6.58
C GLY A 50 19.75 1.72 5.67
N ALA A 51 19.65 0.49 6.19
CA ALA A 51 19.87 -0.69 5.37
C ALA A 51 18.84 -0.76 4.24
N VAL A 52 19.35 -0.98 3.02
CA VAL A 52 18.55 -1.10 1.81
C VAL A 52 18.55 -2.56 1.39
N LEU A 53 17.34 -3.09 1.20
CA LEU A 53 17.14 -4.42 0.69
C LEU A 53 17.19 -4.41 -0.83
N ASP A 54 18.00 -5.31 -1.38
CA ASP A 54 18.18 -5.47 -2.82
C ASP A 54 17.04 -6.32 -3.39
N THR A 55 16.07 -5.66 -4.03
CA THR A 55 14.87 -6.31 -4.58
C THR A 55 15.20 -7.23 -5.77
N ASP A 56 16.27 -6.95 -6.51
CA ASP A 56 16.68 -7.78 -7.65
C ASP A 56 17.21 -9.12 -7.16
N LYS A 57 17.95 -9.12 -6.04
CA LYS A 57 18.37 -10.37 -5.39
C LYS A 57 17.19 -11.21 -4.91
N ILE A 58 16.12 -10.59 -4.40
CA ILE A 58 14.92 -11.33 -3.98
C ILE A 58 14.23 -11.96 -5.20
N THR A 59 14.05 -11.18 -6.27
CA THR A 59 13.46 -11.67 -7.53
C THR A 59 14.27 -12.85 -8.06
N HIS A 60 15.59 -12.68 -8.18
CA HIS A 60 16.48 -13.73 -8.65
C HIS A 60 16.43 -14.98 -7.76
N PHE A 61 16.41 -14.80 -6.43
CA PHE A 61 16.32 -15.90 -5.50
C PHE A 61 15.01 -16.69 -5.65
N ILE A 62 13.87 -16.00 -5.78
CA ILE A 62 12.57 -16.63 -6.01
C ILE A 62 12.60 -17.46 -7.30
N GLU A 63 13.20 -16.92 -8.37
CA GLU A 63 13.32 -17.60 -9.66
C GLU A 63 14.29 -18.78 -9.62
N GLU A 64 15.50 -18.59 -9.10
CA GLU A 64 16.56 -19.60 -9.01
C GLU A 64 16.14 -20.80 -8.17
N LYS A 65 15.48 -20.56 -7.03
CA LYS A 65 14.95 -21.61 -6.16
C LYS A 65 13.61 -22.16 -6.64
N GLY A 66 13.00 -21.56 -7.66
CA GLY A 66 11.68 -21.95 -8.17
C GLY A 66 10.58 -21.86 -7.10
N LEU A 67 10.66 -20.85 -6.22
CA LEU A 67 9.70 -20.69 -5.13
C LEU A 67 8.30 -20.43 -5.69
N LYS A 68 7.35 -21.28 -5.29
CA LYS A 68 5.96 -21.14 -5.67
C LYS A 68 5.22 -20.32 -4.62
N ALA A 69 4.45 -19.34 -5.06
CA ALA A 69 3.54 -18.60 -4.18
C ALA A 69 2.53 -19.57 -3.57
N LYS A 70 2.35 -19.50 -2.24
CA LYS A 70 1.34 -20.23 -1.47
C LYS A 70 -0.06 -19.80 -1.90
N ARG A 71 -0.26 -18.49 -2.05
CA ARG A 71 -1.51 -17.88 -2.53
C ARG A 71 -1.22 -16.80 -3.57
N LYS A 72 -2.13 -16.65 -4.53
CA LYS A 72 -2.11 -15.61 -5.56
C LYS A 72 -3.48 -14.95 -5.59
N TYR A 73 -3.50 -13.63 -5.53
CA TYR A 73 -4.70 -12.83 -5.63
C TYR A 73 -4.64 -12.04 -6.93
N GLU A 74 -5.60 -12.27 -7.82
CA GLU A 74 -5.64 -11.70 -9.15
C GLU A 74 -7.05 -11.18 -9.45
N GLY A 75 -7.11 -10.04 -10.14
CA GLY A 75 -8.33 -9.38 -10.56
C GLY A 75 -8.32 -9.13 -12.06
N ARG A 76 -9.00 -8.05 -12.49
CA ARG A 76 -9.12 -7.68 -13.92
C ARG A 76 -7.75 -7.34 -14.53
N GLY A 77 -6.86 -6.77 -13.70
CA GLY A 77 -5.47 -6.42 -13.94
C GLY A 77 -4.53 -7.58 -14.31
N GLY A 78 -4.99 -8.83 -14.08
CA GLY A 78 -4.20 -10.02 -14.34
C GLY A 78 -2.87 -10.04 -13.57
N PRO A 79 -1.81 -10.62 -14.16
CA PRO A 79 -0.51 -10.75 -13.50
C PRO A 79 0.15 -9.41 -13.11
N GLN A 80 -0.13 -8.32 -13.83
CA GLN A 80 0.51 -7.03 -13.60
C GLN A 80 0.07 -6.36 -12.29
N THR A 81 -1.09 -6.72 -11.73
CA THR A 81 -1.60 -6.18 -10.46
C THR A 81 -1.65 -7.23 -9.35
N ARG A 82 -1.20 -8.46 -9.64
CA ARG A 82 -1.33 -9.63 -8.76
C ARG A 82 -0.56 -9.46 -7.45
N ILE A 83 -1.17 -9.92 -6.36
CA ILE A 83 -0.47 -10.12 -5.08
C ILE A 83 -0.06 -11.59 -4.96
N CYS A 84 1.22 -11.85 -4.69
CA CYS A 84 1.72 -13.19 -4.41
C CYS A 84 2.16 -13.29 -2.96
N GLU A 85 1.70 -14.33 -2.28
CA GLU A 85 2.06 -14.65 -0.92
C GLU A 85 3.02 -15.83 -0.89
N TYR A 86 4.11 -15.71 -0.14
CA TYR A 86 5.10 -16.78 0.04
C TYR A 86 5.25 -17.11 1.52
N ASP A 87 5.24 -18.41 1.80
CA ASP A 87 5.42 -19.02 3.12
C ASP A 87 6.58 -19.99 2.98
N SER A 88 7.79 -19.51 3.26
CA SER A 88 8.99 -20.31 3.06
C SER A 88 10.04 -19.89 4.07
N THR A 89 10.39 -20.81 4.96
CA THR A 89 11.54 -20.67 5.87
C THR A 89 12.85 -20.48 5.10
N VAL A 90 12.91 -20.92 3.83
CA VAL A 90 14.06 -20.72 2.94
C VAL A 90 14.30 -19.24 2.64
N ILE A 91 13.25 -18.40 2.67
CA ILE A 91 13.39 -16.94 2.56
C ILE A 91 14.11 -16.38 3.78
N ASP A 92 13.75 -16.86 4.98
CA ASP A 92 14.34 -16.38 6.24
C ASP A 92 15.82 -16.78 6.37
N ASP A 93 16.21 -17.95 5.86
CA ASP A 93 17.60 -18.45 5.92
C ASP A 93 18.54 -17.83 4.86
N SER A 94 17.98 -17.29 3.77
CA SER A 94 18.74 -16.75 2.63
C SER A 94 18.83 -15.23 2.63
N ILE A 95 17.94 -14.56 3.35
CA ILE A 95 17.87 -13.12 3.42
C ILE A 95 18.47 -12.66 4.74
N ASP A 96 19.46 -11.78 4.64
CA ASP A 96 19.98 -11.07 5.81
C ASP A 96 18.85 -10.21 6.39
N MET A 97 18.21 -10.72 7.45
CA MET A 97 17.09 -10.06 8.11
C MET A 97 17.46 -8.69 8.69
N SER A 98 18.76 -8.40 8.89
CA SER A 98 19.22 -7.05 9.25
C SER A 98 19.12 -6.04 8.10
N LYS A 99 18.86 -6.50 6.87
CA LYS A 99 18.60 -5.66 5.69
C LYS A 99 17.12 -5.43 5.44
N VAL A 100 16.24 -6.17 6.11
CA VAL A 100 14.80 -5.98 5.97
C VAL A 100 14.42 -4.61 6.54
N PRO A 101 13.75 -3.73 5.77
CA PRO A 101 13.36 -2.41 6.24
C PRO A 101 12.48 -2.49 7.50
N PHE A 102 12.79 -1.64 8.48
CA PHE A 102 11.95 -1.46 9.67
C PHE A 102 10.58 -0.90 9.28
N ALA A 103 10.56 0.04 8.33
CA ALA A 103 9.35 0.60 7.76
C ALA A 103 9.30 0.43 6.23
N ALA A 104 8.11 0.21 5.68
CA ALA A 104 7.89 0.20 4.23
C ALA A 104 6.79 1.17 3.80
N HIS A 105 7.02 1.81 2.66
CA HIS A 105 6.07 2.70 1.99
C HIS A 105 5.40 1.96 0.84
N LEU A 106 4.07 1.86 0.92
CA LEU A 106 3.23 1.20 -0.07
C LEU A 106 2.28 2.23 -0.68
N LYS A 107 2.20 2.24 -2.01
CA LYS A 107 1.31 3.11 -2.77
C LYS A 107 0.21 2.26 -3.38
N MET A 108 -1.02 2.76 -3.38
CA MET A 108 -2.10 2.10 -4.12
C MET A 108 -1.89 2.15 -5.65
N ASP A 109 -0.98 2.99 -6.15
CA ASP A 109 -0.77 3.22 -7.59
C ASP A 109 -0.40 1.94 -8.36
N GLY A 110 0.28 0.97 -7.74
CA GLY A 110 0.59 -0.32 -8.38
C GLY A 110 -0.65 -1.15 -8.72
N PHE A 111 -1.82 -0.77 -8.20
CA PHE A 111 -3.09 -1.40 -8.49
C PHE A 111 -3.92 -0.64 -9.54
N HIS A 112 -3.33 0.32 -10.27
CA HIS A 112 -3.97 0.80 -11.50
C HIS A 112 -4.22 -0.38 -12.44
N LEU A 113 -5.36 -0.37 -13.14
CA LEU A 113 -5.56 -1.28 -14.25
C LEU A 113 -4.49 -1.02 -15.33
N PRO A 114 -3.92 -2.10 -15.90
CA PRO A 114 -3.05 -1.98 -17.05
C PRO A 114 -3.75 -1.26 -18.22
N LEU A 115 -3.02 -0.42 -18.95
CA LEU A 115 -3.54 0.33 -20.09
C LEU A 115 -4.26 -0.55 -21.11
N LYS A 116 -3.75 -1.77 -21.33
CA LYS A 116 -4.33 -2.74 -22.27
C LYS A 116 -5.67 -3.33 -21.81
N GLN A 117 -5.96 -3.26 -20.52
CA GLN A 117 -7.16 -3.81 -19.90
C GLN A 117 -8.12 -2.71 -19.44
N LEU A 118 -7.70 -1.45 -19.52
CA LEU A 118 -8.50 -0.30 -19.16
C LEU A 118 -9.59 -0.10 -20.22
N ALA A 119 -10.84 0.04 -19.78
CA ALA A 119 -11.96 0.32 -20.67
C ALA A 119 -11.77 1.70 -21.34
N GLU A 120 -12.24 1.84 -22.59
CA GLU A 120 -11.97 3.04 -23.38
C GLU A 120 -12.43 4.34 -22.69
N ASN A 121 -13.61 4.29 -22.07
CA ASN A 121 -14.20 5.40 -21.33
C ASN A 121 -13.45 5.77 -20.04
N LEU A 122 -12.51 4.94 -19.58
CA LEU A 122 -11.70 5.21 -18.40
C LEU A 122 -10.32 5.78 -18.75
N HIS A 123 -9.90 5.82 -20.02
CA HIS A 123 -8.60 6.43 -20.37
C HIS A 123 -8.54 7.92 -20.02
N SER A 124 -9.60 8.67 -20.33
CA SER A 124 -9.69 10.11 -20.01
C SER A 124 -9.88 10.39 -18.53
N ARG A 125 -10.38 9.42 -17.77
CA ARG A 125 -10.63 9.51 -16.33
C ARG A 125 -9.65 8.69 -15.52
N ARG A 126 -8.52 8.27 -16.11
CA ARG A 126 -7.55 7.43 -15.43
C ARG A 126 -7.09 8.11 -14.15
N GLY A 127 -7.00 7.32 -13.08
CA GLY A 127 -6.83 7.81 -11.73
C GLY A 127 -8.15 7.93 -10.96
N CYS A 128 -9.32 7.80 -11.60
CA CYS A 128 -10.59 7.60 -10.90
C CYS A 128 -10.66 6.22 -10.25
N GLN A 129 -11.53 6.04 -9.25
CA GLN A 129 -11.61 4.80 -8.47
C GLN A 129 -11.86 3.54 -9.32
N GLU A 130 -12.64 3.66 -10.40
CA GLU A 130 -12.96 2.56 -11.33
C GLU A 130 -11.74 2.05 -12.09
N SER A 131 -10.72 2.90 -12.25
CA SER A 131 -9.49 2.62 -12.98
C SER A 131 -8.46 1.83 -12.16
N PHE A 132 -8.82 1.38 -10.96
CA PHE A 132 -7.99 0.57 -10.07
C PHE A 132 -8.59 -0.82 -9.81
N GLU A 133 -7.73 -1.74 -9.37
CA GLU A 133 -8.07 -2.99 -8.69
C GLU A 133 -8.43 -2.73 -7.22
N GLY A 134 -9.57 -2.07 -6.97
CA GLY A 134 -10.03 -1.79 -5.61
C GLY A 134 -10.14 -3.03 -4.72
N GLU A 135 -10.60 -4.15 -5.28
CA GLU A 135 -10.69 -5.43 -4.56
C GLU A 135 -9.31 -5.94 -4.11
N LEU A 136 -8.28 -5.83 -4.96
CA LEU A 136 -6.93 -6.22 -4.59
C LEU A 136 -6.30 -5.25 -3.59
N VAL A 137 -6.63 -3.96 -3.63
CA VAL A 137 -6.21 -3.00 -2.59
C VAL A 137 -6.81 -3.37 -1.24
N VAL A 138 -8.09 -3.71 -1.19
CA VAL A 138 -8.76 -4.21 0.02
C VAL A 138 -8.12 -5.53 0.47
N GLN A 139 -7.82 -6.44 -0.45
CA GLN A 139 -7.16 -7.71 -0.14
C GLN A 139 -5.75 -7.50 0.42
N LEU A 140 -4.97 -6.56 -0.13
CA LEU A 140 -3.66 -6.18 0.41
C LEU A 140 -3.82 -5.65 1.84
N PHE A 141 -4.79 -4.77 2.08
CA PHE A 141 -5.05 -4.25 3.42
C PHE A 141 -5.37 -5.38 4.41
N LYS A 142 -6.25 -6.32 4.02
CA LYS A 142 -6.57 -7.52 4.81
C LYS A 142 -5.30 -8.33 5.13
N LEU A 143 -4.42 -8.57 4.16
CA LEU A 143 -3.15 -9.28 4.38
C LEU A 143 -2.21 -8.53 5.33
N LEU A 144 -2.11 -7.20 5.22
CA LEU A 144 -1.25 -6.36 6.05
C LEU A 144 -1.68 -6.38 7.51
N VAL A 145 -3.00 -6.31 7.74
CA VAL A 145 -3.61 -6.34 9.08
C VAL A 145 -4.04 -7.74 9.52
N GLN A 146 -3.57 -8.78 8.82
CA GLN A 146 -3.84 -10.19 9.16
C GLN A 146 -5.33 -10.47 9.41
N TRP A 147 -6.18 -9.84 8.60
CA TRP A 147 -7.63 -9.97 8.68
C TRP A 147 -8.08 -11.22 7.95
N GLU A 148 -8.62 -12.18 8.68
CA GLU A 148 -9.20 -13.40 8.11
C GLU A 148 -10.73 -13.36 8.23
N THR A 149 -11.42 -13.50 7.11
CA THR A 149 -12.87 -13.76 7.10
C THR A 149 -13.12 -15.21 7.47
N GLU A 150 -13.90 -15.47 8.52
CA GLU A 150 -14.47 -16.81 8.74
C GLU A 150 -15.39 -17.15 7.55
N GLU A 151 -15.24 -18.35 6.97
CA GLU A 151 -16.25 -18.91 6.07
C GLU A 151 -17.50 -19.19 6.92
N GLY A 152 -18.47 -18.29 6.86
CA GLY A 152 -19.78 -18.51 7.47
C GLY A 152 -20.67 -19.37 6.57
N ASP A 153 -21.48 -20.25 7.19
CA ASP A 153 -22.51 -21.04 6.54
C ASP A 153 -23.54 -20.15 5.81
N GLY A 154 -23.28 -19.82 4.54
CA GLY A 154 -24.25 -19.33 3.55
C GLY A 154 -24.95 -17.98 3.80
N ASN A 155 -24.84 -17.37 4.98
CA ASN A 155 -25.49 -16.11 5.34
C ASN A 155 -24.44 -15.09 5.81
N ASN A 156 -24.01 -14.25 4.86
CA ASN A 156 -23.00 -13.20 5.02
C ASN A 156 -23.21 -12.29 6.24
N GLN A 157 -22.27 -12.37 7.19
CA GLN A 157 -21.63 -11.22 7.82
C GLN A 157 -20.26 -11.65 8.38
N ALA A 158 -19.18 -11.22 7.73
CA ALA A 158 -17.82 -11.48 8.16
C ALA A 158 -17.55 -10.78 9.51
N THR A 159 -17.26 -11.54 10.58
CA THR A 159 -17.14 -10.99 11.94
C THR A 159 -15.86 -11.37 12.70
N GLY A 160 -14.98 -12.19 12.11
CA GLY A 160 -13.78 -12.69 12.79
C GLY A 160 -12.49 -11.96 12.42
N VAL A 161 -11.56 -11.85 13.39
CA VAL A 161 -10.11 -11.87 13.11
C VAL A 161 -9.68 -13.18 13.74
N LYS A 162 -9.40 -14.20 12.94
CA LYS A 162 -8.76 -15.39 13.47
C LYS A 162 -7.27 -15.07 13.55
N ILE A 163 -6.80 -14.73 14.75
CA ILE A 163 -5.37 -14.60 15.00
C ILE A 163 -4.88 -16.03 15.22
N GLU A 164 -4.55 -16.75 14.15
CA GLU A 164 -3.73 -17.94 14.34
C GLU A 164 -2.39 -17.50 14.93
N GLU A 165 -1.89 -18.27 15.91
CA GLU A 165 -0.55 -18.07 16.46
C GLU A 165 0.48 -18.41 15.37
N GLY A 166 0.84 -17.42 14.56
CA GLY A 166 1.79 -17.58 13.46
C GLY A 166 1.83 -16.35 12.54
N LYS A 167 2.91 -16.19 11.79
CA LYS A 167 2.95 -15.22 10.68
C LYS A 167 2.15 -15.83 9.51
N PRO A 168 1.09 -15.19 9.01
CA PRO A 168 0.25 -15.78 7.95
C PRO A 168 1.00 -15.95 6.62
N TRP A 169 2.10 -15.22 6.47
CA TRP A 169 3.00 -15.18 5.32
C TRP A 169 4.39 -14.68 5.75
N ASN A 170 5.44 -15.04 5.01
CA ASN A 170 6.80 -14.55 5.21
C ASN A 170 7.12 -13.35 4.32
N LEU A 171 6.66 -13.40 3.07
CA LEU A 171 6.92 -12.40 2.05
C LEU A 171 5.67 -12.19 1.19
N LEU A 172 5.30 -10.93 0.99
CA LEU A 172 4.37 -10.53 -0.06
C LEU A 172 5.16 -9.93 -1.23
N CYS A 173 4.81 -10.31 -2.45
CA CYS A 173 5.16 -9.60 -3.66
C CYS A 173 3.91 -8.89 -4.17
N ILE A 174 3.99 -7.57 -4.34
CA ILE A 174 2.90 -6.71 -4.79
C ILE A 174 3.35 -5.89 -6.00
N PRO A 175 2.42 -5.37 -6.81
CA PRO A 175 2.78 -4.48 -7.90
C PRO A 175 3.25 -3.10 -7.40
N ASP A 176 4.02 -2.41 -8.22
CA ASP A 176 4.29 -0.97 -8.12
C ASP A 176 3.83 -0.31 -9.44
N PHE A 177 4.01 1.01 -9.56
CA PHE A 177 3.63 1.75 -10.75
C PHE A 177 4.84 2.35 -11.45
N ASP A 178 5.02 2.02 -12.72
CA ASP A 178 6.04 2.62 -13.57
C ASP A 178 5.50 3.92 -14.18
N HIS A 179 5.98 5.07 -13.70
CA HIS A 179 5.57 6.38 -14.20
C HIS A 179 6.04 6.69 -15.63
N LYS A 180 7.07 5.99 -16.13
CA LYS A 180 7.54 6.14 -17.52
C LYS A 180 6.63 5.37 -18.46
N LEU A 181 6.34 4.12 -18.12
CA LEU A 181 5.42 3.27 -18.90
C LEU A 181 3.96 3.65 -18.69
N LYS A 182 3.67 4.39 -17.61
CA LYS A 182 2.32 4.70 -17.14
C LYS A 182 1.53 3.39 -16.96
N ASP A 183 2.13 2.37 -16.37
CA ASP A 183 1.50 1.05 -16.20
C ASP A 183 1.99 0.38 -14.92
N PRO A 184 1.18 -0.50 -14.28
CA PRO A 184 1.67 -1.28 -13.16
C PRO A 184 2.73 -2.30 -13.62
N ASN A 185 3.71 -2.53 -12.76
CA ASN A 185 4.77 -3.51 -12.95
C ASN A 185 4.79 -4.51 -11.79
N ASN A 186 5.00 -5.79 -12.11
CA ASN A 186 5.06 -6.88 -11.14
C ASN A 186 6.14 -7.89 -11.57
N PRO A 187 7.10 -8.28 -10.71
CA PRO A 187 7.29 -7.86 -9.31
C PRO A 187 7.53 -6.35 -9.18
N GLY A 188 6.88 -5.75 -8.18
CA GLY A 188 7.01 -4.31 -7.89
C GLY A 188 7.68 -4.07 -6.54
N ARG A 189 7.03 -4.50 -5.45
CA ARG A 189 7.58 -4.41 -4.09
C ARG A 189 7.47 -5.71 -3.33
N TYR A 190 8.43 -5.90 -2.44
CA TYR A 190 8.50 -7.00 -1.50
C TYR A 190 8.24 -6.51 -0.08
N ILE A 191 7.33 -7.17 0.65
CA ILE A 191 6.97 -6.82 2.03
C ILE A 191 7.23 -8.03 2.91
N PHE A 192 8.07 -7.86 3.92
CA PHE A 192 8.42 -8.91 4.85
C PHE A 192 7.46 -8.94 6.03
N SER A 193 7.23 -10.14 6.54
CA SER A 193 6.47 -10.35 7.77
C SER A 193 7.05 -9.55 8.94
N ASN A 194 8.38 -9.38 8.96
CA ASN A 194 9.13 -8.64 9.96
C ASN A 194 9.10 -7.11 9.79
N THR A 195 8.61 -6.57 8.66
CA THR A 195 8.48 -5.12 8.51
C THR A 195 7.48 -4.59 9.54
N LYS A 196 7.99 -3.78 10.47
CA LYS A 196 7.31 -3.38 11.70
C LYS A 196 6.25 -2.31 11.47
N ILE A 197 6.56 -1.33 10.63
CA ILE A 197 5.67 -0.22 10.29
C ILE A 197 5.40 -0.22 8.80
N ILE A 198 4.13 -0.19 8.41
CA ILE A 198 3.71 -0.03 7.02
C ILE A 198 3.02 1.30 6.87
N VAL A 199 3.53 2.17 6.00
CA VAL A 199 2.83 3.38 5.56
C VAL A 199 2.14 3.05 4.25
N PHE A 200 0.83 2.83 4.29
CA PHE A 200 0.02 2.54 3.12
C PHE A 200 -0.73 3.80 2.69
N GLU A 201 -0.39 4.33 1.52
CA GLU A 201 -0.98 5.56 1.03
C GLU A 201 -1.80 5.43 -0.26
N GLY A 202 -2.79 6.30 -0.39
CA GLY A 202 -3.64 6.35 -1.56
C GLY A 202 -4.77 7.37 -1.50
N LEU A 203 -5.40 7.62 -2.64
CA LEU A 203 -6.56 8.52 -2.76
C LEU A 203 -7.82 7.91 -2.11
N TYR A 204 -8.03 6.61 -2.33
CA TYR A 204 -9.32 5.96 -2.07
C TYR A 204 -9.32 5.04 -0.85
N LEU A 205 -8.25 5.05 -0.03
CA LEU A 205 -8.14 4.15 1.13
C LEU A 205 -9.22 4.39 2.21
N MET A 206 -9.86 5.55 2.21
CA MET A 206 -10.96 5.91 3.09
C MET A 206 -12.26 6.25 2.33
N LEU A 207 -12.35 5.85 1.06
CA LEU A 207 -13.53 6.14 0.23
C LEU A 207 -14.72 5.28 0.67
N ASN A 208 -15.88 5.88 0.90
CA ASN A 208 -17.07 5.20 1.44
C ASN A 208 -17.97 4.58 0.35
N ILE A 209 -17.35 3.93 -0.64
CA ILE A 209 -18.06 3.13 -1.66
C ILE A 209 -17.37 1.77 -1.80
N GLU A 210 -18.10 0.75 -2.25
CA GLU A 210 -17.50 -0.57 -2.49
C GLU A 210 -16.47 -0.52 -3.64
N PRO A 211 -15.38 -1.31 -3.57
CA PRO A 211 -14.99 -2.14 -2.43
C PRO A 211 -14.24 -1.38 -1.31
N TRP A 212 -13.84 -0.14 -1.58
CA TRP A 212 -12.97 0.68 -0.74
C TRP A 212 -13.47 0.86 0.71
N CYS A 213 -14.78 0.98 0.90
CA CYS A 213 -15.39 1.19 2.21
C CYS A 213 -15.06 0.06 3.20
N GLN A 214 -14.77 -1.15 2.72
CA GLN A 214 -14.34 -2.28 3.54
C GLN A 214 -13.08 -1.97 4.36
N ILE A 215 -12.15 -1.15 3.85
CA ILE A 215 -10.95 -0.73 4.60
C ILE A 215 -11.37 0.01 5.88
N SER A 216 -12.26 0.99 5.76
CA SER A 216 -12.75 1.77 6.91
C SER A 216 -13.53 0.91 7.91
N GLN A 217 -14.30 -0.07 7.42
CA GLN A 217 -15.05 -1.02 8.24
C GLN A 217 -14.09 -1.93 9.04
N ILE A 218 -13.04 -2.45 8.39
CA ILE A 218 -11.99 -3.25 9.04
C ILE A 218 -11.25 -2.41 10.09
N ILE A 219 -10.87 -1.18 9.76
CA ILE A 219 -10.20 -0.27 10.71
C ILE A 219 -11.08 -0.06 11.95
N LYS A 220 -12.37 0.21 11.76
CA LYS A 220 -13.32 0.37 12.86
C LYS A 220 -13.39 -0.90 13.71
N ALA A 221 -13.55 -2.06 13.08
CA ALA A 221 -13.61 -3.34 13.79
C ALA A 221 -12.32 -3.68 14.56
N ILE A 222 -11.14 -3.30 14.05
CA ILE A 222 -9.87 -3.43 14.78
C ILE A 222 -9.84 -2.50 15.99
N LYS A 223 -10.26 -1.24 15.85
CA LYS A 223 -10.26 -0.24 16.93
C LYS A 223 -11.27 -0.53 18.04
N ASP A 224 -12.40 -1.13 17.70
CA ASP A 224 -13.45 -1.48 18.66
C ASP A 224 -13.07 -2.71 19.53
N LYS A 225 -12.11 -3.53 19.09
CA LYS A 225 -11.62 -4.69 19.86
C LYS A 225 -10.66 -4.24 20.97
N LYS A 226 -10.77 -4.88 22.14
CA LYS A 226 -9.78 -4.70 23.21
C LYS A 226 -8.40 -5.15 22.72
N PRO A 227 -7.31 -4.42 23.00
CA PRO A 227 -5.97 -4.85 22.64
C PRO A 227 -5.65 -6.23 23.25
N GLY A 228 -5.50 -7.24 22.39
CA GLY A 228 -4.81 -8.48 22.71
C GLY A 228 -3.38 -8.40 22.18
N SER A 229 -2.44 -9.14 22.76
CA SER A 229 -0.98 -9.01 22.51
C SER A 229 -0.52 -9.30 21.06
N HIS A 230 -1.42 -9.52 20.10
CA HIS A 230 -1.11 -9.94 18.73
C HIS A 230 -1.97 -9.28 17.64
N SER A 231 -2.97 -8.45 17.98
CA SER A 231 -3.75 -7.72 16.96
C SER A 231 -2.89 -6.61 16.35
N PRO A 232 -2.88 -6.42 15.02
CA PRO A 232 -2.21 -5.27 14.43
C PRO A 232 -2.90 -3.97 14.85
N ILE A 233 -2.10 -2.91 15.00
CA ILE A 233 -2.61 -1.56 15.23
C ILE A 233 -2.73 -0.85 13.89
N VAL A 234 -3.85 -0.14 13.70
CA VAL A 234 -4.05 0.72 12.53
C VAL A 234 -4.27 2.16 12.95
N GLU A 235 -3.38 3.03 12.47
CA GLU A 235 -3.49 4.48 12.56
C GLU A 235 -3.96 5.06 11.22
N VAL A 236 -4.64 6.19 11.26
CA VAL A 236 -5.15 6.86 10.06
C VAL A 236 -4.71 8.31 10.09
N ALA A 237 -4.12 8.77 8.98
CA ALA A 237 -3.71 10.15 8.78
C ALA A 237 -4.32 10.69 7.48
N GLN A 238 -5.09 11.78 7.61
CA GLN A 238 -5.50 12.57 6.46
C GLN A 238 -4.46 13.65 6.21
N VAL A 239 -3.93 13.70 5.00
CA VAL A 239 -3.00 14.74 4.55
C VAL A 239 -3.79 15.75 3.74
N GLU A 240 -4.04 16.89 4.35
CA GLU A 240 -4.67 18.05 3.73
C GLU A 240 -3.62 19.10 3.44
N ASP A 241 -3.76 19.76 2.29
CA ASP A 241 -3.06 21.01 2.03
C ASP A 241 -4.12 22.10 1.87
N ASN A 242 -3.98 23.18 2.66
CA ASN A 242 -4.95 24.27 2.67
C ASN A 242 -4.73 25.24 1.50
N ASP A 243 -3.61 25.12 0.78
CA ASP A 243 -3.33 25.93 -0.40
C ASP A 243 -3.72 25.17 -1.68
N VAL A 244 -4.97 25.39 -2.09
CA VAL A 244 -5.56 24.80 -3.29
C VAL A 244 -4.82 25.24 -4.56
N GLU A 245 -4.27 26.46 -4.57
CA GLU A 245 -3.53 26.98 -5.71
C GLU A 245 -2.18 26.26 -5.83
N GLU A 246 -1.42 26.15 -4.73
CA GLU A 246 -0.17 25.40 -4.70
C GLU A 246 -0.38 23.90 -4.98
N MET A 247 -1.46 23.31 -4.46
CA MET A 247 -1.84 21.92 -4.76
C MET A 247 -2.09 21.74 -6.27
N SER A 248 -2.86 22.64 -6.88
CA SER A 248 -3.15 22.63 -8.32
C SER A 248 -1.87 22.79 -9.15
N GLN A 249 -0.98 23.71 -8.75
CA GLN A 249 0.33 23.88 -9.39
C GLN A 249 1.20 22.63 -9.28
N ARG A 250 1.22 21.96 -8.11
CA ARG A 250 1.97 20.70 -7.92
C ARG A 250 1.43 19.57 -8.79
N VAL A 251 0.11 19.45 -8.93
CA VAL A 251 -0.53 18.46 -9.82
C VAL A 251 -0.20 18.76 -11.28
N ALA A 252 -0.36 20.02 -11.72
CA ALA A 252 -0.04 20.45 -13.08
C ALA A 252 1.45 20.21 -13.42
N ALA A 253 2.37 20.57 -12.52
CA ALA A 253 3.79 20.34 -12.68
C ALA A 253 4.12 18.84 -12.75
N ARG A 254 3.41 18.00 -11.98
CA ARG A 254 3.55 16.55 -12.07
C ARG A 254 3.09 16.03 -13.43
N HIS A 255 1.94 16.48 -13.93
CA HIS A 255 1.43 16.09 -15.24
C HIS A 255 2.43 16.44 -16.36
N LEU A 256 2.98 17.66 -16.32
CA LEU A 256 3.99 18.10 -17.27
C LEU A 256 5.25 17.21 -17.20
N ARG A 257 5.78 16.96 -15.99
CA ARG A 257 6.96 16.09 -15.80
C ARG A 257 6.73 14.65 -16.27
N SER A 258 5.51 14.14 -16.16
CA SER A 258 5.14 12.79 -16.64
C SER A 258 4.79 12.74 -18.13
N GLY A 259 4.85 13.87 -18.84
CA GLY A 259 4.41 13.97 -20.24
C GLY A 259 2.95 13.61 -20.43
N LEU A 260 2.08 14.02 -19.49
CA LEU A 260 0.62 13.92 -19.62
C LEU A 260 0.02 15.16 -20.27
N VAL A 261 0.72 16.30 -20.17
CA VAL A 261 0.35 17.58 -20.77
C VAL A 261 1.60 18.23 -21.37
N ASP A 262 1.43 19.07 -22.39
CA ASP A 262 2.54 19.73 -23.08
C ASP A 262 2.98 21.03 -22.40
N SER A 263 2.13 21.60 -21.54
CA SER A 263 2.44 22.80 -20.77
C SER A 263 1.87 22.79 -19.35
N LEU A 264 2.41 23.64 -18.47
CA LEU A 264 1.90 23.81 -17.11
C LEU A 264 0.45 24.35 -17.13
N ASN A 265 0.13 25.24 -18.07
CA ASN A 265 -1.22 25.79 -18.23
C ASN A 265 -2.22 24.70 -18.63
N ASP A 266 -1.85 23.78 -19.52
CA ASP A 266 -2.71 22.64 -19.87
C ASP A 266 -2.94 21.75 -18.64
N GLY A 267 -1.92 21.58 -17.79
CA GLY A 267 -2.04 20.90 -16.50
C GLY A 267 -3.02 21.58 -15.54
N LEU A 268 -2.98 22.91 -15.43
CA LEU A 268 -3.91 23.69 -14.59
C LEU A 268 -5.35 23.66 -15.13
N ASN A 269 -5.50 23.73 -16.45
CA ASN A 269 -6.80 23.71 -17.13
C ASN A 269 -7.40 22.30 -17.26
N SER A 270 -6.59 21.24 -17.12
CA SER A 270 -7.05 19.85 -17.20
C SER A 270 -8.00 19.44 -16.08
N GLY A 271 -8.21 20.31 -15.08
CA GLY A 271 -9.41 20.36 -14.27
C GLY A 271 -10.00 19.00 -13.94
N TYR A 272 -9.27 18.18 -13.17
CA TYR A 272 -9.94 17.17 -12.37
C TYR A 272 -10.81 17.95 -11.39
N HIS A 273 -12.05 18.25 -11.79
CA HIS A 273 -13.04 18.86 -10.94
C HIS A 273 -13.18 17.95 -9.72
N PHE A 274 -12.68 18.45 -8.58
CA PHE A 274 -12.83 17.81 -7.28
C PHE A 274 -14.28 18.05 -6.83
N GLU A 275 -15.22 17.31 -7.43
CA GLU A 275 -16.58 17.15 -6.92
C GLU A 275 -16.68 15.88 -6.06
#